data_AF-A0A961HEQ7-F1
#
_entry.id   AF-A0A961HEQ7-F1
#
_cell.length_a   1.000
_cell.length_b   1.000
_cell.length_c   1.000
_cell.angle_alpha   90.00
_cell.angle_beta   90.00
_cell.angle_gamma   90.00
#
_symmetry.space_group_name_H-M   'P 1'
#
loop_
_entity.id
_entity.type
_entity.pdbx_description
1 polymer ?
#
loop_
_entity_poly.entity_id
_entity_poly.type
_entity_poly.pdbx_seq_one_letter_code
_entity_poly.pdbx_strand_id
1 'polypeptide(L)'
;MMNLVIALLSTSGYLTAERIRANVIGYGQCPTDEAFSRMFERDKGELRDLGIPLETGRASAFEPTEGYRIKRGAYALPDIDLTPDEAAAVGVATKL
;
A
#
# COMPACT_ATOMS: atom_id res chain seq x y z
N MET A 1 11.22 -4.67 6.19
CA MET A 1 10.70 -4.68 4.81
C MET A 1 9.19 -4.93 4.81
N MET A 2 8.41 -4.00 5.42
CA MET A 2 6.94 -4.04 5.40
C MET A 2 6.32 -2.63 5.50
N ASN A 3 7.13 -1.57 5.45
CA ASN A 3 6.70 -0.24 5.83
C ASN A 3 5.92 0.45 4.69
N LEU A 4 6.25 0.15 3.43
CA LEU A 4 5.55 0.72 2.28
C LEU A 4 4.11 0.22 2.16
N VAL A 5 3.86 -1.08 2.42
CA VAL A 5 2.51 -1.66 2.44
C VAL A 5 1.63 -0.94 3.47
N ILE A 6 2.12 -0.77 4.69
CA ILE A 6 1.38 -0.13 5.78
C ILE A 6 1.02 1.31 5.40
N ALA A 7 1.98 2.08 4.87
CA ALA A 7 1.74 3.47 4.47
C ALA A 7 0.73 3.61 3.32
N LEU A 8 0.76 2.70 2.35
CA LEU A 8 -0.16 2.72 1.22
C LEU A 8 -1.54 2.15 1.56
N LEU A 9 -1.62 1.21 2.50
CA LEU A 9 -2.90 0.71 3.01
C LEU A 9 -3.54 1.66 4.02
N SER A 10 -2.80 2.52 4.71
CA SER A 10 -3.39 3.49 5.66
C SER A 10 -4.11 4.66 4.97
N THR A 11 -3.94 4.83 3.66
CA THR A 11 -4.61 5.86 2.86
C THR A 11 -5.65 5.27 1.91
N SER A 12 -6.63 6.08 1.49
CA SER A 12 -7.61 5.73 0.45
C SER A 12 -7.23 6.26 -0.95
N GLY A 13 -6.34 7.25 -1.01
CA GLY A 13 -5.92 7.93 -2.24
C GLY A 13 -4.48 7.63 -2.66
N TYR A 14 -4.08 8.20 -3.80
CA TYR A 14 -2.69 8.15 -4.26
C TYR A 14 -1.79 9.00 -3.36
N LEU A 15 -0.60 8.48 -2.99
CA LEU A 15 0.43 9.21 -2.27
C LEU A 15 1.62 9.52 -3.18
N THR A 16 2.12 10.75 -3.11
CA THR A 16 3.35 11.13 -3.81
C THR A 16 4.57 10.42 -3.21
N ALA A 17 5.65 10.28 -3.99
CA ALA A 17 6.91 9.73 -3.49
C ALA A 17 7.43 10.48 -2.26
N GLU A 18 7.29 11.80 -2.24
CA GLU A 18 7.69 12.65 -1.11
C GLU A 18 6.89 12.34 0.16
N ARG A 19 5.57 12.19 0.03
CA ARG A 19 4.73 11.84 1.18
C ARG A 19 5.02 10.43 1.68
N ILE A 20 5.29 9.49 0.77
CA ILE A 20 5.76 8.14 1.12
C ILE A 20 7.08 8.23 1.89
N ARG A 21 8.05 9.02 1.40
CA ARG A 21 9.34 9.23 2.07
C ARG A 21 9.20 9.75 3.50
N ALA A 22 8.27 10.68 3.72
CA ALA A 22 8.01 11.26 5.02
C ALA A 22 7.32 10.30 6.00
N ASN A 23 6.49 9.37 5.51
CA ASN A 23 5.65 8.51 6.36
C ASN A 23 6.18 7.08 6.52
N VAL A 24 7.08 6.64 5.64
CA VAL A 24 7.68 5.31 5.70
C VAL A 24 8.94 5.36 6.55
N ILE A 25 8.93 4.61 7.66
CA ILE A 25 10.09 4.46 8.55
C ILE A 25 11.29 3.97 7.74
N GLY A 26 12.41 4.69 7.85
CA GLY A 26 13.66 4.43 7.14
C GLY A 26 13.86 5.26 5.88
N TYR A 27 12.80 5.71 5.21
CA TYR A 27 12.92 6.48 3.96
C TYR A 27 13.35 7.93 4.19
N GLY A 28 12.82 8.58 5.23
CA GLY A 28 13.23 9.93 5.62
C GLY A 28 14.69 10.01 6.08
N GLN A 29 15.30 8.88 6.44
CA GLN A 29 16.68 8.79 6.90
C GLN A 29 17.68 8.53 5.75
N CYS A 30 17.20 8.32 4.52
CA CYS A 30 18.07 8.15 3.36
C CYS A 30 18.91 9.42 3.15
N PRO A 31 20.25 9.30 3.07
CA PRO A 31 21.16 10.44 3.01
C PRO A 31 21.06 11.22 1.69
N THR A 32 20.52 10.60 0.64
CA THR A 32 20.33 11.20 -0.68
C THR A 32 19.01 10.74 -1.29
N ASP A 33 18.53 11.52 -2.26
CA ASP A 33 17.35 11.18 -3.06
C ASP A 33 17.57 9.91 -3.88
N GLU A 34 18.79 9.69 -4.37
CA GLU A 34 19.15 8.46 -5.09
C GLU A 34 19.06 7.22 -4.18
N ALA A 35 19.50 7.34 -2.92
CA ALA A 35 19.39 6.25 -1.95
C ALA A 35 17.92 5.93 -1.64
N PHE A 36 17.08 6.96 -1.50
CA PHE A 36 15.64 6.81 -1.37
C PHE A 36 15.05 6.12 -2.62
N SER A 37 15.35 6.60 -3.82
CA SER A 37 14.83 6.03 -5.08
C SER A 37 15.19 4.56 -5.24
N ARG A 38 16.44 4.16 -4.92
CA ARG A 38 16.84 2.74 -4.96
C ARG A 38 16.07 1.89 -3.97
N MET A 39 15.91 2.37 -2.73
CA MET A 39 15.13 1.66 -1.72
C MET A 39 13.66 1.56 -2.11
N PHE A 40 13.07 2.65 -2.61
CA PHE A 40 11.70 2.68 -3.06
C PHE A 40 11.46 1.74 -4.23
N GLU A 41 12.37 1.69 -5.21
CA GLU A 41 12.29 0.76 -6.34
C GLU A 41 12.37 -0.70 -5.90
N ARG A 42 13.26 -1.01 -4.96
CA ARG A 42 13.37 -2.36 -4.38
C ARG A 42 12.07 -2.75 -3.68
N ASP A 43 11.53 -1.88 -2.82
CA ASP A 43 10.30 -2.16 -2.09
C ASP A 43 9.10 -2.29 -3.05
N LYS A 44 9.05 -1.55 -4.18
CA LYS A 44 8.06 -1.81 -5.25
C LYS A 44 8.23 -3.20 -5.88
N GLY A 45 9.47 -3.64 -6.10
CA GLY A 45 9.79 -4.99 -6.55
C GLY A 45 9.27 -6.06 -5.59
N GLU A 46 9.47 -5.86 -4.29
CA GLU A 46 8.98 -6.75 -3.24
C GLU A 46 7.43 -6.82 -3.21
N LEU A 47 6.74 -5.68 -3.37
CA LEU A 47 5.27 -5.67 -3.51
C LEU A 47 4.82 -6.55 -4.67
N ARG A 48 5.48 -6.44 -5.83
CA ARG A 48 5.18 -7.22 -7.02
C ARG A 48 5.42 -8.71 -6.80
N ASP A 49 6.50 -9.08 -6.12
CA ASP A 49 6.84 -10.46 -5.82
C ASP A 49 5.85 -11.08 -4.81
N LEU A 50 5.26 -10.27 -3.91
CA LEU A 50 4.16 -10.65 -3.03
C LEU A 50 2.79 -10.68 -3.73
N GLY A 51 2.72 -10.31 -5.02
CA GLY A 51 1.48 -10.21 -5.78
C GLY A 51 0.64 -8.97 -5.45
N ILE A 52 1.15 -8.03 -4.66
CA ILE A 52 0.43 -6.81 -4.25
C ILE A 52 0.47 -5.80 -5.40
N PRO A 53 -0.69 -5.48 -6.04
CA PRO A 53 -0.71 -4.57 -7.16
C PRO A 53 -0.53 -3.13 -6.67
N LEU A 54 0.52 -2.49 -7.17
CA LEU A 54 0.76 -1.07 -7.00
C LEU A 54 0.26 -0.31 -8.23
N GLU A 55 -0.73 0.56 -8.03
CA GLU A 55 -1.24 1.47 -9.05
C GLU A 55 -0.44 2.77 -9.02
N THR A 56 -0.09 3.26 -10.21
CA THR A 56 0.48 4.60 -10.42
C THR A 56 -0.58 5.49 -11.05
N GLY A 57 -0.74 6.69 -10.53
CA GLY A 57 -1.75 7.64 -11.00
C GLY A 57 -1.42 9.07 -10.58
N ARG A 58 -2.41 9.95 -10.64
CA ARG A 58 -2.26 11.34 -10.20
C ARG A 58 -2.62 11.48 -8.73
N ALA A 59 -1.71 12.04 -7.95
CA ALA A 59 -1.96 12.35 -6.54
C ALA A 59 -2.94 13.52 -6.35
N SER A 60 -3.02 14.44 -7.32
CA SER A 60 -3.88 15.61 -7.32
C SER A 60 -4.50 15.84 -8.70
N ALA A 61 -5.71 16.42 -8.73
CA ALA A 61 -6.31 16.88 -9.98
C ALA A 61 -5.64 18.16 -10.51
N PHE A 62 -4.99 18.93 -9.63
CA PHE A 62 -4.43 20.25 -9.92
C PHE A 62 -2.94 20.20 -10.25
N GLU A 63 -2.23 19.17 -9.78
CA GLU A 63 -0.79 19.00 -9.99
C GLU A 63 -0.52 17.67 -10.69
N PRO A 64 0.36 17.64 -11.72
CA PRO A 64 0.68 16.42 -12.46
C PRO A 64 1.61 15.47 -11.69
N THR A 65 1.67 15.56 -10.37
CA THR A 65 2.57 14.77 -9.54
C THR A 65 2.15 13.31 -9.52
N GLU A 66 3.11 12.44 -9.83
CA GLU A 66 2.92 10.99 -9.77
C GLU A 66 2.62 10.56 -8.34
N GLY A 67 1.62 9.70 -8.21
CA GLY A 67 1.22 9.11 -6.94
C GLY A 67 1.05 7.60 -7.05
N TYR A 68 1.16 6.94 -5.90
CA TYR A 68 1.14 5.49 -5.79
C TYR A 68 0.07 5.05 -4.79
N ARG A 69 -0.59 3.92 -5.09
CA ARG A 69 -1.64 3.36 -4.23
C ARG A 69 -1.69 1.83 -4.36
N ILE A 70 -1.98 1.13 -3.27
CA ILE A 70 -2.37 -0.29 -3.34
C ILE A 70 -3.88 -0.38 -3.51
N LYS A 71 -4.35 -1.11 -4.53
CA LYS A 71 -5.78 -1.34 -4.76
C LYS A 71 -6.33 -2.31 -3.71
N ARG A 72 -6.97 -1.80 -2.67
CA ARG A 72 -7.59 -2.63 -1.61
C ARG A 72 -8.57 -3.67 -2.17
N GLY A 73 -9.29 -3.33 -3.25
CA GLY A 73 -10.26 -4.23 -3.89
C GLY A 73 -9.68 -5.35 -4.77
N ALA A 74 -8.36 -5.39 -4.98
CA ALA A 74 -7.74 -6.55 -5.67
C ALA A 74 -7.63 -7.79 -4.77
N TYR A 75 -7.92 -7.62 -3.47
CA TYR A 75 -7.92 -8.67 -2.44
C TYR A 75 -9.25 -8.76 -1.68
N ALA A 76 -10.28 -8.04 -2.12
CA ALA A 76 -11.62 -8.28 -1.59
C ALA A 76 -12.02 -9.69 -2.06
N LEU A 77 -12.16 -10.61 -1.11
CA LEU A 77 -12.92 -11.83 -1.34
C LEU A 77 -14.25 -11.41 -1.96
N PRO A 78 -14.73 -12.06 -3.04
CA PRO A 78 -16.11 -11.85 -3.48
C PRO A 78 -17.02 -12.03 -2.26
N ASP A 79 -18.12 -11.28 -2.18
CA ASP A 79 -19.09 -11.45 -1.09
C ASP A 79 -19.37 -12.95 -0.93
N ILE A 80 -18.88 -13.53 0.17
CA ILE A 80 -19.16 -14.92 0.48
C ILE A 80 -20.63 -14.93 0.86
N ASP A 81 -21.48 -15.51 0.01
CA ASP A 81 -22.82 -15.91 0.41
C ASP A 81 -22.65 -16.98 1.49
N LEU A 82 -22.56 -16.54 2.74
CA LEU A 82 -22.47 -17.42 3.89
C LEU A 82 -23.79 -18.16 3.99
N THR A 83 -23.79 -19.43 3.61
CA THR A 83 -24.86 -20.33 4.01
C THR A 83 -24.85 -20.45 5.54
N PRO A 84 -26.03 -20.65 6.20
CA PRO A 84 -26.15 -20.60 7.65
C PRO A 84 -25.20 -21.52 8.45
N ASP A 85 -24.58 -22.52 7.81
CA ASP A 85 -23.75 -23.53 8.44
C ASP A 85 -22.25 -23.18 8.53
N GLU A 86 -21.76 -22.10 7.90
CA GLU A 86 -20.32 -21.76 7.87
C GLU A 86 -19.92 -20.52 8.70
N ALA A 87 -20.78 -20.08 9.62
CA ALA A 87 -20.54 -18.89 10.46
C ALA A 87 -19.60 -19.10 11.68
N ALA A 88 -18.81 -20.18 11.71
CA ALA A 88 -18.07 -20.57 12.93
C ALA A 88 -16.55 -20.29 12.93
N ALA A 89 -15.92 -19.78 11.87
CA ALA A 89 -14.45 -19.70 11.81
C ALA A 89 -13.81 -18.32 11.55
N VAL A 90 -14.59 -17.25 11.35
CA VAL A 90 -14.01 -15.93 11.01
C VAL A 90 -14.46 -14.87 12.02
N GLY A 91 -14.02 -15.05 13.26
CA GLY A 91 -14.34 -14.19 14.40
C GLY A 91 -13.12 -13.64 15.13
N VAL A 92 -11.99 -13.39 14.47
CA VAL A 92 -10.84 -12.69 15.11
C VAL A 92 -10.07 -11.83 14.09
N ALA A 93 -10.63 -10.69 13.69
CA ALA A 93 -9.80 -9.58 13.16
C ALA A 93 -10.43 -8.18 13.31
N THR A 94 -11.48 -8.03 14.13
CA THR A 94 -12.06 -6.72 14.46
C THR A 94 -12.39 -6.62 15.94
N LYS A 95 -11.37 -6.71 16.78
CA LYS A 95 -11.35 -6.01 18.07
C LYS A 95 -9.93 -5.96 18.64
N LEU A 96 -9.29 -4.81 18.47
CA LEU A 96 -8.53 -4.16 19.54
C LEU A 96 -8.65 -2.66 19.35
#